data_AF-A0A1H0YZ58-F1
#
_entry.id   AF-A0A1H0YZ58-F1
#
_cell.length_a   1.000
_cell.length_b   1.000
_cell.length_c   1.000
_cell.angle_alpha   90.00
_cell.angle_beta   90.00
_cell.angle_gamma   90.00
#
_symmetry.space_group_name_H-M   'P 1'
#
loop_
_entity.id
_entity.type
_entity.pdbx_description
1 polymer ?
#
loop_
_entity_poly.entity_id
_entity_poly.type
_entity_poly.pdbx_seq_one_letter_code
_entity_poly.pdbx_strand_id
1 'polypeptide(L)'
;MNKIKLLTTIGICGFILAACGTEETSVNDSNTAEVAKSESIAVEEPGLDELDQSTTDELAKIGSEDEEIDWEKINLNKRQFKEYIESLDEQEATSEETLTIVSSSMPDDTTIEIIINNPDTSEMRELTNGFFTIMMDSFSRQLYLSSDYSDGSTQPTILIKDDTGNIISEETDFIEMEETE
;
A
#
# COMPACT_ATOMS: atom_id res chain seq x y z
N MET A 1 -33.56 -34.39 3.75
CA MET A 1 -32.28 -35.13 3.86
C MET A 1 -31.69 -35.11 2.45
N ASN A 2 -30.59 -34.42 2.15
CA ASN A 2 -29.29 -34.48 2.81
C ASN A 2 -28.58 -33.12 2.82
N LYS A 3 -27.91 -32.89 3.96
CA LYS A 3 -26.93 -31.84 4.18
C LYS A 3 -25.63 -32.27 3.50
N ILE A 4 -24.96 -31.39 2.77
CA ILE A 4 -23.54 -31.56 2.45
C ILE A 4 -22.81 -30.48 3.25
N LYS A 5 -22.19 -30.94 4.34
CA LYS A 5 -21.11 -30.22 5.03
C LYS A 5 -19.86 -30.47 4.21
N LEU A 6 -19.13 -29.42 3.86
CA LEU A 6 -17.73 -29.55 3.48
C LEU A 6 -16.91 -28.66 4.42
N LEU A 7 -16.41 -29.29 5.49
CA LEU A 7 -15.20 -28.82 6.16
C LEU A 7 -14.03 -29.25 5.26
N THR A 8 -13.18 -28.30 4.87
CA THR A 8 -11.77 -28.61 4.62
C THR A 8 -10.92 -27.49 5.20
N THR A 9 -10.31 -27.82 6.33
CA THR A 9 -9.19 -27.16 6.99
C THR A 9 -7.92 -27.30 6.14
N ILE A 10 -6.91 -26.46 6.41
CA ILE A 10 -5.48 -26.49 6.03
C ILE A 10 -5.13 -25.29 5.12
N GLY A 11 -4.18 -24.40 5.42
CA GLY A 11 -3.12 -24.49 6.42
C GLY A 11 -2.61 -23.11 6.87
N ILE A 12 -2.37 -23.05 8.18
CA ILE A 12 -1.67 -21.97 8.88
C ILE A 12 -0.21 -22.02 8.41
N CYS A 13 0.25 -21.00 7.69
CA CYS A 13 1.67 -20.81 7.43
C CYS A 13 2.33 -20.34 8.74
N GLY A 14 2.98 -21.28 9.43
CA GLY A 14 3.80 -20.98 10.58
C GLY A 14 5.08 -20.29 10.15
N PHE A 15 5.24 -19.02 10.56
CA PHE A 15 6.55 -18.36 10.58
C PHE A 15 7.42 -19.06 11.62
N ILE A 16 8.45 -19.77 11.17
CA ILE A 16 9.45 -20.37 12.05
C ILE A 16 10.38 -19.24 12.49
N LEU A 17 10.21 -18.79 13.74
CA LEU A 17 11.17 -17.94 14.44
C LEU A 17 12.47 -18.72 14.63
N ALA A 18 13.48 -18.43 13.81
CA ALA A 18 14.86 -18.81 14.09
C ALA A 18 15.48 -17.78 15.05
N ALA A 19 15.23 -17.99 16.35
CA ALA A 19 15.99 -17.35 17.42
C ALA A 19 16.75 -18.44 18.19
N CYS A 20 18.08 -18.50 18.03
CA CYS A 20 19.00 -18.80 19.13
C CYS A 20 20.44 -18.51 18.69
N GLY A 21 21.05 -17.53 19.34
CA GLY A 21 22.49 -17.40 19.38
C GLY A 21 23.13 -18.53 20.21
N THR A 22 24.43 -18.70 20.03
CA THR A 22 25.32 -19.25 21.05
C THR A 22 26.69 -18.61 20.85
N GLU A 23 27.18 -18.05 21.95
CA GLU A 23 28.48 -17.43 22.13
C GLU A 23 29.62 -18.44 21.91
N GLU A 24 30.70 -18.01 21.26
CA GLU A 24 32.03 -18.57 21.47
C GLU A 24 32.98 -17.40 21.77
N THR A 25 33.51 -17.43 22.99
CA THR A 25 34.42 -16.43 23.55
C THR A 25 35.78 -16.55 22.89
N SER A 26 36.39 -15.45 22.45
CA SER A 26 37.86 -15.39 22.40
C SER A 26 38.36 -13.99 22.77
N VAL A 27 39.19 -13.99 23.81
CA VAL A 27 39.85 -12.86 24.46
C VAL A 27 40.89 -12.26 23.52
N ASN A 28 40.90 -10.93 23.35
CA ASN A 28 42.17 -10.23 23.25
C ASN A 28 42.06 -8.77 23.73
N ASP A 29 42.85 -8.46 24.76
CA ASP A 29 43.12 -7.12 25.27
C ASP A 29 43.76 -6.25 24.18
N SER A 30 43.26 -5.02 24.01
CA SER A 30 44.15 -3.84 23.92
C SER A 30 43.37 -2.54 24.10
N ASN A 31 43.72 -1.79 25.14
CA ASN A 31 43.31 -0.41 25.44
C ASN A 31 43.17 0.46 24.19
N THR A 32 42.03 1.12 24.00
CA THR A 32 41.92 2.47 23.42
C THR A 32 40.58 3.11 23.78
N ALA A 33 40.67 4.25 24.46
CA ALA A 33 39.70 5.33 24.64
C ALA A 33 38.19 5.02 24.56
N GLU A 34 37.56 5.15 25.73
CA GLU A 34 36.14 5.41 25.92
C GLU A 34 35.66 6.57 25.03
N VAL A 35 35.01 6.23 23.93
CA VAL A 35 34.04 7.11 23.28
C VAL A 35 32.73 6.39 23.41
N ALA A 36 31.89 6.86 24.33
CA ALA A 36 30.50 6.46 24.41
C ALA A 36 29.81 6.86 23.10
N LYS A 37 29.92 5.99 22.09
CA LYS A 37 29.06 6.00 20.92
C LYS A 37 27.71 5.58 21.46
N SER A 38 26.90 6.57 21.79
CA SER A 38 25.47 6.36 21.97
C SER A 38 24.97 5.78 20.66
N GLU A 39 24.87 4.45 20.60
CA GLU A 39 24.08 3.78 19.59
C GLU A 39 22.66 4.30 19.82
N SER A 40 22.26 5.29 19.03
CA SER A 40 20.84 5.50 18.81
C SER A 40 20.36 4.20 18.20
N ILE A 41 19.74 3.35 19.02
CA ILE A 41 18.92 2.25 18.53
C ILE A 41 17.87 2.96 17.69
N ALA A 42 18.08 2.98 16.38
CA ALA A 42 17.04 3.39 15.45
C ALA A 42 15.95 2.33 15.63
N VAL A 43 14.86 2.72 16.28
CA VAL A 43 13.65 1.92 16.29
C VAL A 43 13.23 1.88 14.83
N GLU A 44 13.34 0.72 14.20
CA GLU A 44 12.79 0.54 12.86
C GLU A 44 11.28 0.78 12.94
N GLU A 45 10.76 1.67 12.10
CA GLU A 45 9.32 1.90 12.01
C GLU A 45 8.63 0.59 11.57
N PRO A 46 7.45 0.23 12.10
CA PRO A 46 6.76 -0.99 11.70
C PRO A 46 6.37 -0.96 10.22
N GLY A 47 6.32 -2.13 9.58
CA GLY A 47 5.92 -2.29 8.17
C GLY A 47 4.45 -2.62 8.02
N LEU A 48 4.02 -2.91 6.80
CA LEU A 48 2.65 -3.34 6.50
C LEU A 48 2.26 -4.65 7.19
N ASP A 49 3.22 -5.48 7.58
CA ASP A 49 3.01 -6.70 8.36
C ASP A 49 2.66 -6.43 9.84
N GLU A 50 2.87 -5.20 10.30
CA GLU A 50 2.68 -4.76 11.68
C GLU A 50 1.71 -3.57 11.77
N LEU A 51 0.58 -3.63 11.06
CA LEU A 51 -0.51 -2.68 11.22
C LEU A 51 -1.13 -2.77 12.63
N ASP A 52 -1.55 -1.64 13.17
CA ASP A 52 -2.33 -1.64 14.39
C ASP A 52 -3.72 -2.27 14.14
N GLN A 53 -4.35 -2.74 15.22
CA GLN A 53 -5.62 -3.46 15.12
C GLN A 53 -6.75 -2.55 14.59
N SER A 54 -6.78 -1.26 14.95
CA SER A 54 -7.81 -0.34 14.46
C SER A 54 -7.70 -0.14 12.96
N THR A 55 -6.51 0.13 12.44
CA THR A 55 -6.27 0.24 11.00
C THR A 55 -6.63 -1.07 10.29
N THR A 56 -6.21 -2.22 10.84
CA THR A 56 -6.54 -3.54 10.26
C THR A 56 -8.05 -3.79 10.19
N ASP A 57 -8.77 -3.49 11.28
CA ASP A 57 -10.21 -3.69 11.38
C ASP A 57 -10.98 -2.80 10.39
N GLU A 58 -10.57 -1.54 10.21
CA GLU A 58 -11.22 -0.62 9.28
C GLU A 58 -10.87 -0.93 7.81
N LEU A 59 -9.62 -1.30 7.50
CA LEU A 59 -9.25 -1.72 6.14
C LEU A 59 -9.96 -3.02 5.72
N ALA A 60 -10.24 -3.93 6.66
CA ALA A 60 -11.01 -5.16 6.38
C ALA A 60 -12.47 -4.89 5.95
N LYS A 61 -13.01 -3.70 6.22
CA LYS A 61 -14.34 -3.29 5.78
C LYS A 61 -14.38 -2.84 4.33
N ILE A 62 -13.25 -2.54 3.71
CA ILE A 62 -13.19 -2.13 2.30
C ILE A 62 -13.79 -3.25 1.43
N GLY A 63 -14.80 -2.91 0.64
CA GLY A 63 -15.54 -3.86 -0.19
C GLY A 63 -16.68 -4.59 0.52
N SER A 64 -16.93 -4.28 1.80
CA SER A 64 -18.14 -4.73 2.51
C SER A 64 -19.30 -3.77 2.22
N GLU A 65 -20.45 -4.31 1.80
CA GLU A 65 -21.62 -3.49 1.41
C GLU A 65 -22.35 -2.85 2.62
N ASP A 66 -22.17 -3.42 3.82
CA ASP A 66 -22.95 -3.08 5.02
C ASP A 66 -22.13 -2.28 6.07
N GLU A 67 -20.85 -2.01 5.83
CA GLU A 67 -19.97 -1.40 6.82
C GLU A 67 -19.31 -0.11 6.29
N GLU A 68 -19.52 1.00 6.99
CA GLU A 68 -18.85 2.28 6.72
C GLU A 68 -17.44 2.28 7.34
N ILE A 69 -16.47 2.76 6.57
CA ILE A 69 -15.08 2.89 7.00
C ILE A 69 -14.93 4.15 7.85
N ASP A 70 -14.41 4.00 9.05
CA ASP A 70 -14.04 5.13 9.90
C ASP A 70 -12.60 5.55 9.61
N TRP A 71 -12.44 6.49 8.68
CA TRP A 71 -11.13 6.98 8.23
C TRP A 71 -10.29 7.64 9.33
N GLU A 72 -10.90 8.09 10.43
CA GLU A 72 -10.18 8.66 11.58
C GLU A 72 -9.44 7.59 12.39
N LYS A 73 -9.82 6.31 12.24
CA LYS A 73 -9.16 5.18 12.91
C LYS A 73 -8.05 4.54 12.06
N ILE A 74 -7.94 4.91 10.79
CA ILE A 74 -6.85 4.47 9.92
C ILE A 74 -5.70 5.44 10.10
N ASN A 75 -4.54 4.94 10.52
CA ASN A 75 -3.30 5.71 10.53
C ASN A 75 -2.12 4.86 10.06
N LEU A 76 -1.56 5.20 8.90
CA LEU A 76 -0.37 4.53 8.38
C LEU A 76 0.88 5.36 8.66
N ASN A 77 1.92 4.75 9.20
CA ASN A 77 3.22 5.43 9.22
C ASN A 77 3.77 5.58 7.80
N LYS A 78 4.80 6.42 7.63
CA LYS A 78 5.39 6.69 6.30
C LYS A 78 5.88 5.44 5.58
N ARG A 79 6.49 4.50 6.31
CA ARG A 79 6.98 3.24 5.75
C ARG A 79 5.80 2.38 5.27
N GLN A 80 4.77 2.20 6.09
CA GLN A 80 3.56 1.44 5.79
C GLN A 80 2.83 1.98 4.54
N PHE A 81 2.58 3.29 4.48
CA PHE A 81 1.91 3.88 3.32
C PHE A 81 2.74 3.71 2.04
N LYS A 82 4.06 3.90 2.13
CA LYS A 82 4.96 3.73 0.99
C LYS A 82 4.98 2.28 0.48
N GLU A 83 5.14 1.32 1.39
CA GLU A 83 5.06 -0.11 1.06
C GLU A 83 3.71 -0.46 0.43
N TYR A 84 2.61 0.16 0.87
CA TYR A 84 1.29 -0.03 0.27
C TYR A 84 1.28 0.43 -1.20
N ILE A 85 1.74 1.65 -1.48
CA ILE A 85 1.81 2.15 -2.86
C ILE A 85 2.74 1.28 -3.72
N GLU A 86 3.92 0.91 -3.20
CA GLU A 86 4.93 0.13 -3.92
C GLU A 86 4.56 -1.34 -4.10
N SER A 87 3.49 -1.83 -3.47
CA SER A 87 2.99 -3.21 -3.64
C SER A 87 1.80 -3.32 -4.61
N LEU A 88 1.28 -2.20 -5.13
CA LEU A 88 0.10 -2.23 -6.02
C LEU A 88 0.36 -2.97 -7.35
N ASP A 89 1.61 -3.01 -7.81
CA ASP A 89 2.05 -3.71 -9.02
C ASP A 89 2.36 -5.21 -8.80
N GLU A 90 2.33 -5.68 -7.55
CA GLU A 90 2.53 -7.10 -7.21
C GLU A 90 1.28 -7.96 -7.45
N GLN A 91 0.14 -7.34 -7.78
CA GLN A 91 -1.10 -8.08 -8.04
C GLN A 91 -0.99 -8.89 -9.34
N GLU A 92 -1.12 -10.23 -9.23
CA GLU A 92 -1.13 -11.08 -10.41
C GLU A 92 -2.33 -10.75 -11.31
N ALA A 93 -2.05 -10.51 -12.59
CA ALA A 93 -3.07 -10.30 -13.60
C ALA A 93 -3.99 -11.54 -13.65
N THR A 94 -5.27 -11.33 -13.36
CA THR A 94 -6.27 -12.42 -13.39
C THR A 94 -6.59 -12.88 -14.83
N SER A 95 -6.23 -12.07 -15.82
CA SER A 95 -6.37 -12.31 -17.26
C SER A 95 -5.40 -11.42 -18.06
N GLU A 96 -4.94 -11.88 -19.22
CA GLU A 96 -4.16 -11.04 -20.16
C GLU A 96 -5.01 -9.91 -20.78
N GLU A 97 -6.34 -9.95 -20.62
CA GLU A 97 -7.28 -8.99 -21.20
C GLU A 97 -7.73 -7.89 -20.20
N THR A 98 -7.22 -7.90 -18.97
CA THR A 98 -7.62 -6.91 -17.94
C THR A 98 -6.60 -5.78 -17.83
N LEU A 99 -7.09 -4.58 -17.46
CA LEU A 99 -6.23 -3.47 -17.04
C LEU A 99 -5.36 -3.94 -15.87
N THR A 100 -4.06 -3.64 -15.93
CA THR A 100 -3.06 -4.01 -14.93
C THR A 100 -2.24 -2.80 -14.52
N ILE A 101 -1.74 -2.82 -13.28
CA ILE A 101 -0.72 -1.88 -12.82
C ILE A 101 0.63 -2.48 -13.20
N VAL A 102 1.40 -1.76 -14.01
CA VAL A 102 2.73 -2.16 -14.49
C VAL A 102 3.80 -1.78 -13.48
N SER A 103 3.64 -0.63 -12.83
CA SER A 103 4.50 -0.18 -11.75
C SER A 103 3.78 0.85 -10.90
N SER A 104 4.10 0.90 -9.61
CA SER A 104 3.62 1.92 -8.69
C SER A 104 4.75 2.37 -7.76
N SER A 105 4.83 3.68 -7.51
CA SER A 105 5.93 4.22 -6.70
C SER A 105 5.59 5.57 -6.08
N MET A 106 6.38 5.95 -5.08
CA MET A 106 6.45 7.31 -4.55
C MET A 106 7.83 7.91 -4.87
N PRO A 107 8.00 8.64 -5.99
CA PRO A 107 9.29 9.26 -6.33
C PRO A 107 9.73 10.32 -5.30
N ASP A 108 8.79 10.90 -4.57
CA ASP A 108 9.00 11.77 -3.42
C ASP A 108 7.86 11.63 -2.40
N ASP A 109 7.98 12.30 -1.26
CA ASP A 109 7.01 12.26 -0.15
C ASP A 109 5.60 12.75 -0.52
N THR A 110 5.42 13.42 -1.67
CA THR A 110 4.16 14.09 -2.06
C THR A 110 3.60 13.64 -3.41
N THR A 111 4.29 12.74 -4.10
CA THR A 111 3.91 12.30 -5.44
C THR A 111 3.72 10.80 -5.45
N ILE A 112 2.58 10.36 -5.96
CA ILE A 112 2.27 8.95 -6.23
C ILE A 112 2.25 8.80 -7.75
N GLU A 113 3.07 7.89 -8.27
CA GLU A 113 3.11 7.57 -9.70
C GLU A 113 2.66 6.13 -9.93
N ILE A 114 1.67 5.96 -10.81
CA ILE A 114 1.10 4.66 -11.18
C ILE A 114 1.14 4.54 -12.70
N ILE A 115 1.76 3.48 -13.20
CA ILE A 115 1.79 3.14 -14.62
C ILE A 115 0.84 1.98 -14.83
N ILE A 116 -0.09 2.11 -15.76
CA ILE A 116 -1.04 1.06 -16.11
C ILE A 116 -0.85 0.57 -17.55
N ASN A 117 -1.21 -0.68 -17.77
CA ASN A 117 -1.40 -1.23 -19.11
C ASN A 117 -2.86 -1.65 -19.25
N ASN A 118 -3.55 -1.05 -20.22
CA ASN A 118 -4.87 -1.48 -20.64
C ASN A 118 -4.78 -2.08 -22.06
N PRO A 119 -4.90 -3.42 -22.20
CA PRO A 119 -4.80 -4.09 -23.48
C PRO A 119 -6.03 -3.85 -24.38
N ASP A 120 -7.11 -3.27 -23.86
CA ASP A 120 -8.28 -2.91 -24.65
C ASP A 120 -7.92 -1.86 -25.70
N THR A 121 -8.37 -2.12 -26.94
CA THR A 121 -8.19 -1.26 -28.12
C THR A 121 -9.52 -0.72 -28.64
N SER A 122 -10.63 -1.03 -27.97
CA SER A 122 -11.95 -0.51 -28.26
C SER A 122 -12.17 0.88 -27.66
N GLU A 123 -13.29 1.51 -28.02
CA GLU A 123 -13.76 2.79 -27.45
C GLU A 123 -13.99 2.71 -25.92
N MET A 124 -14.08 1.50 -25.35
CA MET A 124 -14.25 1.31 -23.91
C MET A 124 -12.96 1.55 -23.11
N ARG A 125 -11.80 1.54 -23.78
CA ARG A 125 -10.48 1.76 -23.15
C ARG A 125 -10.44 3.05 -22.33
N GLU A 126 -10.89 4.16 -22.90
CA GLU A 126 -10.88 5.46 -22.23
C GLU A 126 -11.80 5.48 -21.01
N LEU A 127 -12.98 4.88 -21.12
CA LEU A 127 -13.93 4.77 -20.03
C LEU A 127 -13.37 3.92 -18.88
N THR A 128 -12.78 2.76 -19.18
CA THR A 128 -12.14 1.89 -18.19
C THR A 128 -10.97 2.59 -17.51
N ASN A 129 -10.12 3.28 -18.27
CA ASN A 129 -9.02 4.06 -17.72
C ASN A 129 -9.52 5.17 -16.79
N GLY A 130 -10.55 5.90 -17.20
CA GLY A 130 -11.16 6.96 -16.40
C GLY A 130 -11.75 6.44 -15.09
N PHE A 131 -12.53 5.35 -15.14
CA PHE A 131 -13.09 4.75 -13.93
C PHE A 131 -12.00 4.23 -12.98
N PHE A 132 -10.98 3.55 -13.52
CA PHE A 132 -9.84 3.11 -12.73
C PHE A 132 -9.12 4.29 -12.06
N THR A 133 -8.91 5.36 -12.82
CA THR A 133 -8.26 6.59 -12.34
C THR A 133 -9.01 7.19 -11.15
N ILE A 134 -10.34 7.35 -11.26
CA ILE A 134 -11.17 7.91 -10.18
C ILE A 134 -11.08 7.06 -8.92
N MET A 135 -11.18 5.72 -9.06
CA MET A 135 -11.09 4.80 -7.93
C MET A 135 -9.72 4.85 -7.26
N MET A 136 -8.65 4.85 -8.07
CA MET A 136 -7.28 4.84 -7.57
C MET A 136 -6.88 6.17 -6.92
N ASP A 137 -7.29 7.30 -7.51
CA ASP A 137 -7.11 8.63 -6.92
C ASP A 137 -7.79 8.70 -5.56
N SER A 138 -9.10 8.43 -5.51
CA SER A 138 -9.91 8.56 -4.30
C SER A 138 -9.33 7.74 -3.15
N PHE A 139 -8.99 6.48 -3.40
CA PHE A 139 -8.51 5.57 -2.36
C PHE A 139 -7.08 5.90 -1.91
N SER A 140 -6.16 6.10 -2.86
CA SER A 140 -4.76 6.42 -2.53
C SER A 140 -4.63 7.76 -1.83
N ARG A 141 -5.41 8.76 -2.26
CA ARG A 141 -5.47 10.08 -1.65
C ARG A 141 -6.02 10.01 -0.23
N GLN A 142 -7.11 9.27 -0.02
CA GLN A 142 -7.68 9.12 1.31
C GLN A 142 -6.72 8.41 2.27
N LEU A 143 -6.03 7.36 1.82
CA LEU A 143 -4.99 6.70 2.62
C LEU A 143 -3.78 7.61 2.89
N TYR A 144 -3.36 8.42 1.92
CA TYR A 144 -2.29 9.40 2.11
C TYR A 144 -2.67 10.40 3.21
N LEU A 145 -3.90 10.92 3.17
CA LEU A 145 -4.42 11.86 4.16
C LEU A 145 -4.54 11.23 5.55
N SER A 146 -4.76 9.92 5.62
CA SER A 146 -4.73 9.08 6.83
C SER A 146 -3.33 8.49 7.12
N SER A 147 -2.25 9.16 6.68
CA SER A 147 -0.87 8.71 6.94
C SER A 147 0.00 9.81 7.53
N ASP A 148 1.14 9.43 8.09
CA ASP A 148 2.16 10.34 8.63
C ASP A 148 2.89 11.17 7.54
N TYR A 149 2.56 11.00 6.24
CA TYR A 149 2.96 11.96 5.20
C TYR A 149 2.13 13.25 5.23
N SER A 150 0.87 13.16 5.68
CA SER A 150 -0.08 14.26 5.64
C SER A 150 -0.04 15.09 6.92
N ASP A 151 -0.21 16.40 6.75
CA ASP A 151 -0.51 17.34 7.85
C ASP A 151 -2.03 17.55 8.03
N GLY A 152 -2.84 16.77 7.33
CA GLY A 152 -4.30 16.87 7.27
C GLY A 152 -4.83 17.92 6.29
N SER A 153 -3.96 18.62 5.55
CA SER A 153 -4.35 19.67 4.61
C SER A 153 -3.67 19.59 3.25
N THR A 154 -2.45 19.04 3.20
CA THR A 154 -1.69 18.91 1.96
C THR A 154 -2.07 17.63 1.23
N GLN A 155 -2.65 17.79 0.05
CA GLN A 155 -2.98 16.71 -0.87
C GLN A 155 -1.74 16.21 -1.64
N PRO A 156 -1.61 14.91 -1.94
CA PRO A 156 -0.58 14.41 -2.83
C PRO A 156 -0.89 14.77 -4.28
N THR A 157 0.15 14.80 -5.13
CA THR A 157 -0.02 14.71 -6.59
C THR A 157 -0.15 13.23 -6.96
N ILE A 158 -1.23 12.85 -7.63
CA ILE A 158 -1.42 11.49 -8.14
C ILE A 158 -1.31 11.54 -9.66
N LEU A 159 -0.31 10.84 -10.18
CA LEU A 159 0.05 10.82 -11.59
C LEU A 159 -0.16 9.40 -12.14
N ILE A 160 -1.14 9.24 -13.02
CA ILE A 160 -1.45 7.97 -13.67
C ILE A 160 -1.07 8.06 -15.15
N LYS A 161 -0.24 7.13 -15.60
CA LYS A 161 0.28 7.05 -16.97
C LYS A 161 -0.05 5.70 -17.61
N ASP A 162 -0.09 5.67 -18.93
CA ASP A 162 0.02 4.40 -19.66
C ASP A 162 1.48 3.92 -19.75
N ASP A 163 1.67 2.67 -20.15
CA ASP A 163 2.97 2.01 -20.34
C ASP A 163 3.83 2.58 -21.47
N THR A 164 3.27 3.49 -22.28
CA THR A 164 4.00 4.27 -23.29
C THR A 164 4.44 5.65 -22.77
N GLY A 165 4.02 6.00 -21.56
CA GLY A 165 4.34 7.26 -20.88
C GLY A 165 3.36 8.40 -21.13
N ASN A 166 2.21 8.15 -21.77
CA ASN A 166 1.17 9.18 -21.88
C ASN A 166 0.49 9.38 -20.52
N ILE A 167 0.29 10.64 -20.14
CA ILE A 167 -0.44 10.98 -18.93
C ILE A 167 -1.94 10.75 -19.18
N ILE A 168 -2.53 9.89 -18.36
CA ILE A 168 -3.98 9.66 -18.32
C ILE A 168 -4.62 10.68 -17.38
N SER A 169 -3.98 10.94 -16.24
CA SER A 169 -4.44 11.88 -15.22
C SER A 169 -3.28 12.36 -14.37
N GLU A 170 -3.34 13.62 -13.94
CA GLU A 170 -2.39 14.28 -13.04
C GLU A 170 -3.18 15.22 -12.14
N GLU A 171 -3.46 14.79 -10.91
CA GLU A 171 -4.40 15.48 -10.03
C GLU A 171 -3.76 15.84 -8.69
N THR A 172 -4.00 17.08 -8.26
CA THR A 172 -3.52 17.61 -6.98
C THR A 172 -4.62 17.70 -5.92
N ASP A 173 -5.84 17.29 -6.26
CA ASP A 173 -6.99 17.20 -5.34
C ASP A 173 -7.91 16.05 -5.81
N PHE A 174 -8.96 15.75 -5.04
CA PHE A 174 -9.94 14.72 -5.44
C PHE A 174 -10.55 15.03 -6.80
N ILE A 175 -10.66 14.01 -7.65
CA ILE A 175 -11.36 14.13 -8.93
C ILE A 175 -12.84 14.37 -8.67
N GLU A 176 -13.34 15.54 -9.08
CA GLU A 176 -14.76 15.85 -9.06
C GLU A 176 -15.46 15.19 -10.27
N MET A 177 -16.45 14.33 -10.00
CA MET A 177 -17.35 13.88 -11.05
C MET A 177 -18.37 14.99 -11.31
N GLU A 178 -18.37 15.58 -12.51
CA GLU A 178 -19.42 16.53 -12.89
C GLU A 178 -20.79 15.86 -12.74
N GLU A 179 -21.64 16.36 -11.82
CA GLU A 179 -23.04 15.98 -11.77
C GLU A 179 -23.72 16.53 -13.03
N THR A 180 -23.92 15.67 -14.03
CA THR A 180 -24.80 16.01 -15.16
C THR A 180 -26.24 16.12 -14.63
N GLU A 181 -26.73 17.36 -14.51
CA GLU A 181 -28.14 17.70 -14.25
C GLU A 181 -29.11 17.18 -15.33
#